data_AF-A0A8X6PZN1-F1
#
_entry.id   AF-A0A8X6PZN1-F1
#
_cell.length_a   1.000
_cell.length_b   1.000
_cell.length_c   1.000
_cell.angle_alpha   90.00
_cell.angle_beta   90.00
_cell.angle_gamma   90.00
#
_symmetry.space_group_name_H-M   'P 1'
#
loop_
_entity.id
_entity.type
_entity.pdbx_description
1 polymer ?
#
loop_
_entity_poly.entity_id
_entity_poly.type
_entity_poly.pdbx_seq_one_letter_code
_entity_poly.pdbx_strand_id
1 'polypeptide(L)'
;MATPMRFRLSKIAITCDGSKAFLQLIISDEVRDATRFLWYKTTYTFNVRLCIEDEIVIYQFIRLSFGLTSNPFLLSASICELATMYNQTCPTATKQIRNNIYMDDFVMGTSTGTEATILYQEMQQLTSHISLPLSEWTTNSKILKQIWKQENVLFKNNTQVLGAKLDIDRDVFKIDVQGKIVRTSKEPVTKRLLLKLISKFYDPLGIQLHLL
;
A
#
# COMPACT_ATOMS: atom_id res chain seq x y z
N MET A 1 -2.42 -2.21 -21.01
CA MET A 1 -2.95 -1.35 -19.93
C MET A 1 -2.13 -1.57 -18.68
N ALA A 2 -1.57 -0.49 -18.11
CA ALA A 2 -0.89 -0.54 -16.83
C ALA A 2 -1.83 -1.15 -15.77
N THR A 3 -1.30 -2.08 -14.96
CA THR A 3 -1.99 -2.83 -13.89
C THR A 3 -3.00 -2.00 -13.08
N PRO A 4 -2.72 -0.72 -12.73
CA PRO A 4 -3.60 0.06 -11.87
C PRO A 4 -4.88 0.57 -12.52
N MET A 5 -5.08 0.47 -13.84
CA MET A 5 -6.32 0.91 -14.49
C MET A 5 -7.31 -0.22 -14.78
N ARG A 6 -6.89 -1.48 -14.64
CA ARG A 6 -7.71 -2.65 -15.03
C ARG A 6 -8.97 -2.79 -14.20
N PHE A 7 -8.93 -2.42 -12.92
CA PHE A 7 -10.09 -2.51 -12.04
C PHE A 7 -11.27 -1.65 -12.51
N ARG A 8 -11.01 -0.59 -13.30
CA ARG A 8 -12.05 0.30 -13.87
C ARG A 8 -12.84 -0.36 -15.00
N LEU A 9 -12.37 -1.50 -15.52
CA LEU A 9 -13.15 -2.33 -16.45
C LEU A 9 -14.27 -3.09 -15.73
N SER A 10 -14.20 -3.18 -14.41
CA SER A 10 -15.17 -3.86 -13.56
C SER A 10 -16.16 -2.88 -12.96
N LYS A 11 -17.41 -3.32 -12.76
CA LYS A 11 -18.46 -2.48 -12.15
C LYS A 11 -18.16 -2.13 -10.70
N ILE A 12 -17.51 -3.05 -9.99
CA ILE A 12 -17.13 -2.87 -8.59
C ILE A 12 -15.61 -2.86 -8.47
N ALA A 13 -15.13 -1.80 -7.82
CA ALA A 13 -13.73 -1.62 -7.46
C ALA A 13 -13.52 -2.00 -5.99
N ILE A 14 -12.42 -2.69 -5.69
CA ILE A 14 -11.96 -2.93 -4.31
C ILE A 14 -10.48 -2.60 -4.27
N THR A 15 -10.09 -1.67 -3.41
CA THR A 15 -8.69 -1.33 -3.19
C THR A 15 -8.32 -1.55 -1.73
N CYS A 16 -7.10 -2.01 -1.48
CA CYS A 16 -6.51 -2.05 -0.16
C CYS A 16 -4.99 -1.84 -0.23
N ASP A 17 -4.46 -1.32 0.87
CA ASP A 17 -3.03 -1.13 1.07
C ASP A 17 -2.44 -2.34 1.81
N GLY A 18 -1.41 -2.93 1.22
CA GLY A 18 -0.60 -3.97 1.84
C GLY A 18 0.83 -3.53 2.09
N SER A 19 1.12 -2.22 2.22
CA SER A 19 2.45 -1.70 2.58
C SER A 19 3.07 -2.39 3.80
N LYS A 20 2.25 -2.80 4.78
CA LYS A 20 2.69 -3.55 5.96
C LYS A 20 3.20 -4.97 5.65
N ALA A 21 3.05 -5.45 4.41
CA ALA A 21 3.52 -6.76 4.00
C ALA A 21 5.03 -6.91 3.99
N PHE A 22 5.77 -5.83 3.74
CA PHE A 22 7.24 -5.89 3.76
C PHE A 22 7.75 -6.38 5.11
N LEU A 23 7.08 -5.99 6.21
CA LEU A 23 7.44 -6.42 7.55
C LEU A 23 7.15 -7.90 7.81
N GLN A 24 6.33 -8.57 7.00
CA GLN A 24 6.07 -10.00 7.15
C GLN A 24 7.15 -10.87 6.49
N LEU A 25 7.92 -10.31 5.55
CA LEU A 25 8.96 -11.03 4.83
C LEU A 25 10.30 -10.96 5.58
N ILE A 26 10.88 -12.12 5.87
CA ILE A 26 12.17 -12.26 6.54
C ILE A 26 13.28 -12.21 5.50
N ILE A 27 14.33 -11.45 5.81
CA ILE A 27 15.54 -11.35 4.99
C ILE A 27 16.43 -12.56 5.31
N SER A 28 17.01 -13.19 4.28
CA SER A 28 18.00 -14.27 4.47
C SER A 28 19.20 -13.76 5.28
N ASP A 29 19.69 -14.58 6.20
CA ASP A 29 20.80 -14.22 7.10
C ASP A 29 22.03 -13.68 6.35
N GLU A 30 22.30 -14.24 5.16
CA GLU A 30 23.44 -13.89 4.31
C GLU A 30 23.44 -12.42 3.84
N VAL A 31 22.27 -11.82 3.65
CA VAL A 31 22.12 -10.46 3.12
C VAL A 31 21.70 -9.44 4.18
N ARG A 32 21.40 -9.86 5.40
CA ARG A 32 21.06 -8.94 6.51
C ARG A 32 22.21 -7.98 6.82
N ASP A 33 23.46 -8.37 6.56
CA ASP A 33 24.64 -7.53 6.80
C ASP A 33 24.53 -6.18 6.05
N ALA A 34 23.97 -6.21 4.85
CA ALA A 34 23.79 -5.04 3.99
C ALA A 34 22.65 -4.10 4.42
N THR A 35 21.84 -4.49 5.41
CA THR A 35 20.69 -3.70 5.91
C THR A 35 20.97 -3.03 7.26
N ARG A 36 22.25 -2.88 7.62
CA ARG A 36 22.64 -2.19 8.85
C ARG A 36 22.38 -0.69 8.78
N PHE A 37 22.02 -0.11 9.92
CA PHE A 37 21.93 1.33 10.09
C PHE A 37 22.43 1.77 11.46
N LEU A 38 22.93 3.00 11.52
CA LEU A 38 23.43 3.62 12.74
C LEU A 38 22.29 4.38 13.42
N TRP A 39 22.20 4.28 14.74
CA TRP A 39 21.23 5.03 15.52
C TRP A 39 21.83 5.42 16.87
N TYR A 40 21.38 6.55 17.42
CA TYR A 40 21.79 6.94 18.77
C TYR A 40 21.11 6.06 19.81
N LYS A 41 21.88 5.58 20.79
CA LYS A 41 21.35 4.80 21.88
C LYS A 41 20.28 5.60 22.59
N THR A 42 19.13 4.97 22.76
CA THR A 42 17.94 5.61 23.31
C THR A 42 17.50 4.83 24.54
N THR A 43 17.49 5.48 25.70
CA THR A 43 17.09 4.87 26.97
C THR A 43 15.82 5.49 27.52
N TYR A 44 15.04 4.69 28.23
CA TYR A 44 13.84 5.12 28.92
C TYR A 44 14.17 5.32 30.40
N THR A 45 13.99 6.54 30.89
CA THR A 45 14.04 6.81 32.34
C THR A 45 12.67 6.58 32.97
N PHE A 46 12.63 6.40 34.30
CA PHE A 46 11.42 6.08 35.08
C PHE A 46 10.23 7.04 34.85
N ASN A 47 10.46 8.23 34.25
CA ASN A 47 9.45 9.23 33.91
C ASN A 47 9.16 9.34 32.39
N VAL A 48 9.32 8.25 31.62
CA VAL A 48 8.91 8.10 30.20
C VAL A 48 9.53 9.16 29.25
N ARG A 49 10.60 9.85 29.67
CA ARG A 49 11.36 10.71 28.77
C ARG A 49 12.37 9.86 28.01
N LEU A 50 12.23 9.89 26.68
CA LEU A 50 13.23 9.38 25.74
C LEU A 50 14.50 10.21 25.90
N CYS A 51 15.58 9.58 26.37
CA CYS A 51 16.90 10.18 26.43
C CYS A 51 17.72 9.63 25.27
N ILE A 52 18.21 10.53 24.42
CA ILE A 52 19.14 10.21 23.32
C ILE A 52 20.55 10.38 23.89
N GLU A 53 21.33 9.31 23.88
CA GLU A 53 22.72 9.29 24.34
C GLU A 53 23.66 9.54 23.15
N ASP A 54 24.87 10.03 23.43
CA ASP A 54 25.91 10.27 22.40
C ASP A 54 26.56 8.96 21.89
N GLU A 55 26.18 7.81 22.44
CA GLU A 55 26.63 6.49 22.00
C GLU A 55 25.87 6.07 20.72
N ILE A 56 26.62 5.67 19.68
CA ILE A 56 26.05 5.15 18.43
C ILE A 56 25.98 3.63 18.47
N VAL A 57 24.82 3.07 18.18
CA VAL A 57 24.56 1.63 18.10
C VAL A 57 24.24 1.23 16.66
N ILE A 58 24.69 0.05 16.27
CA ILE A 58 24.40 -0.54 14.96
C ILE A 58 23.19 -1.47 15.08
N TYR A 59 22.14 -1.17 14.33
CA TYR A 59 20.98 -2.03 14.17
C TYR A 59 21.01 -2.72 12.82
N GLN A 60 20.32 -3.85 12.70
CA GLN A 60 20.21 -4.63 11.48
C GLN A 60 18.74 -5.00 11.24
N PHE A 61 18.27 -4.84 10.00
CA PHE A 61 16.93 -5.29 9.66
C PHE A 61 16.89 -6.81 9.45
N ILE A 62 15.99 -7.47 10.18
CA ILE A 62 15.67 -8.90 10.04
C ILE A 62 14.58 -9.11 8.98
N ARG A 63 13.73 -8.10 8.77
CA ARG A 63 12.57 -8.10 7.87
C ARG A 63 12.74 -7.00 6.82
N LEU A 64 12.04 -7.09 5.68
CA LEU A 64 12.17 -6.07 4.63
C LEU A 64 11.78 -4.68 5.16
N SER A 65 12.76 -3.79 5.19
CA SER A 65 12.60 -2.40 5.61
C SER A 65 11.99 -1.56 4.50
N PHE A 66 11.15 -0.58 4.81
CA PHE A 66 10.60 0.33 3.81
C PHE A 66 11.70 1.08 3.03
N GLY A 67 11.44 1.33 1.74
CA GLY A 67 12.29 2.20 0.92
C GLY A 67 13.41 1.51 0.14
N LEU A 68 13.56 0.18 0.24
CA LEU A 68 14.43 -0.56 -0.67
C LEU A 68 13.75 -0.73 -2.03
N THR A 69 14.49 -0.48 -3.11
CA THR A 69 13.99 -0.56 -4.49
C THR A 69 13.59 -1.99 -4.90
N SER A 70 14.15 -3.01 -4.26
CA SER A 70 13.86 -4.42 -4.49
C SER A 70 12.61 -4.94 -3.76
N ASN A 71 12.11 -4.20 -2.76
CA ASN A 71 10.97 -4.66 -1.95
C ASN A 71 9.70 -4.98 -2.75
N PRO A 72 9.26 -4.12 -3.71
CA PRO A 72 8.07 -4.41 -4.50
C PRO A 72 8.17 -5.74 -5.26
N PHE A 73 9.37 -6.05 -5.76
CA PHE A 73 9.62 -7.30 -6.45
C PHE A 73 9.53 -8.49 -5.49
N LEU A 74 10.22 -8.43 -4.35
CA LEU A 74 10.20 -9.50 -3.35
C LEU A 74 8.78 -9.76 -2.84
N LEU A 75 8.03 -8.70 -2.55
CA LEU A 75 6.64 -8.82 -2.13
C LEU A 75 5.77 -9.45 -3.22
N SER A 76 5.89 -8.98 -4.46
CA SER A 76 5.14 -9.52 -5.59
C SER A 76 5.44 -11.01 -5.81
N ALA A 77 6.71 -11.41 -5.74
CA ALA A 77 7.13 -12.80 -5.87
C ALA A 77 6.53 -13.68 -4.77
N SER A 78 6.66 -13.28 -3.49
CA SER A 78 6.09 -14.02 -2.36
C SER A 78 4.58 -14.14 -2.44
N ILE A 79 3.88 -13.09 -2.86
CA ILE A 79 2.42 -13.15 -3.05
C ILE A 79 2.05 -14.05 -4.23
N CYS A 80 2.82 -14.06 -5.32
CA CYS A 80 2.57 -14.97 -6.45
C CYS A 80 2.74 -16.44 -6.05
N GLU A 81 3.73 -16.74 -5.21
CA GLU A 81 3.93 -18.07 -4.64
C GLU A 81 2.76 -18.47 -3.74
N LEU A 82 2.34 -17.57 -2.84
CA LEU A 82 1.16 -17.76 -2.00
C LEU A 82 -0.10 -18.03 -2.85
N ALA A 83 -0.30 -17.25 -3.90
CA ALA A 83 -1.41 -17.43 -4.83
C ALA A 83 -1.33 -18.77 -5.60
N THR A 84 -0.14 -19.37 -5.73
CA THR A 84 0.02 -20.69 -6.35
C THR A 84 -0.35 -21.79 -5.38
N MET A 85 0.10 -21.70 -4.13
CA MET A 85 -0.20 -22.68 -3.09
C MET A 85 -1.71 -22.77 -2.78
N TYR A 86 -2.39 -21.62 -2.72
CA TYR A 86 -3.80 -21.54 -2.31
C TYR A 86 -4.77 -21.33 -3.49
N ASN A 87 -4.34 -21.63 -4.72
CA ASN A 87 -5.17 -21.45 -5.92
C ASN A 87 -6.47 -22.28 -5.88
N GLN A 88 -6.45 -23.45 -5.24
CA GLN A 88 -7.62 -24.32 -5.12
C GLN A 88 -8.61 -23.85 -4.05
N THR A 89 -8.12 -23.27 -2.95
CA THR A 89 -8.94 -22.81 -1.83
C THR A 89 -9.47 -21.40 -2.02
N CYS A 90 -8.69 -20.53 -2.67
CA CYS A 90 -9.00 -19.11 -2.88
C CYS A 90 -8.88 -18.70 -4.36
N PRO A 91 -9.59 -19.36 -5.29
CA PRO A 91 -9.40 -19.19 -6.73
C PRO A 91 -9.69 -17.76 -7.24
N THR A 92 -10.64 -17.07 -6.61
CA THR A 92 -11.03 -15.69 -6.98
C THR A 92 -9.96 -14.70 -6.55
N ALA A 93 -9.47 -14.79 -5.32
CA ALA A 93 -8.42 -13.94 -4.77
C ALA A 93 -7.08 -14.15 -5.50
N THR A 94 -6.67 -15.40 -5.67
CA THR A 94 -5.40 -15.76 -6.33
C THR A 94 -5.34 -15.25 -7.78
N LYS A 95 -6.45 -15.33 -8.52
CA LYS A 95 -6.57 -14.77 -9.87
C LYS A 95 -6.45 -13.24 -9.90
N GLN A 96 -7.06 -12.54 -8.96
CA GLN A 96 -7.03 -11.09 -8.89
C GLN A 96 -5.63 -10.57 -8.50
N ILE A 97 -5.06 -11.13 -7.43
CA ILE A 97 -3.73 -10.77 -6.93
C ILE A 97 -2.64 -10.88 -8.00
N ARG A 98 -2.62 -11.98 -8.77
CA ARG A 98 -1.59 -12.19 -9.81
C ARG A 98 -1.61 -11.14 -10.91
N ASN A 99 -2.79 -10.56 -11.18
CA ASN A 99 -2.99 -9.67 -12.31
C ASN A 99 -3.08 -8.20 -11.93
N ASN A 100 -3.29 -7.89 -10.65
CA ASN A 100 -3.78 -6.59 -10.19
C ASN A 100 -3.06 -6.05 -8.94
N ILE A 101 -1.83 -6.51 -8.65
CA ILE A 101 -0.94 -5.90 -7.65
C ILE A 101 -0.06 -4.86 -8.34
N TYR A 102 0.06 -3.69 -7.73
CA TYR A 102 1.03 -2.68 -8.10
C TYR A 102 1.84 -2.27 -6.88
N MET A 103 3.12 -2.67 -6.83
CA MET A 103 3.98 -2.48 -5.67
C MET A 103 3.34 -3.04 -4.38
N ASP A 104 2.82 -2.18 -3.52
CA ASP A 104 2.10 -2.47 -2.28
C ASP A 104 0.58 -2.22 -2.35
N ASP A 105 0.10 -1.61 -3.44
CA ASP A 105 -1.31 -1.37 -3.70
C ASP A 105 -1.99 -2.59 -4.34
N PHE A 106 -3.05 -3.08 -3.70
CA PHE A 106 -3.90 -4.14 -4.24
C PHE A 106 -5.15 -3.49 -4.84
N VAL A 107 -5.32 -3.60 -6.15
CA VAL A 107 -6.35 -2.86 -6.88
C VAL A 107 -7.21 -3.82 -7.71
N MET A 108 -8.27 -4.35 -7.11
CA MET A 108 -9.06 -5.45 -7.66
C MET A 108 -10.42 -4.97 -8.20
N GLY A 109 -11.04 -5.77 -9.07
CA GLY A 109 -12.36 -5.45 -9.58
C GLY A 109 -13.24 -6.67 -9.88
N THR A 110 -14.53 -6.54 -9.61
CA THR A 110 -15.56 -7.58 -9.80
C THR A 110 -16.81 -7.04 -10.52
N SER A 111 -17.67 -7.92 -11.04
CA SER A 111 -18.86 -7.52 -11.78
C SER A 111 -20.07 -7.27 -10.86
N THR A 112 -20.11 -7.97 -9.72
CA THR A 112 -21.27 -7.97 -8.81
C THR A 112 -20.85 -7.82 -7.34
N GLY A 113 -21.79 -7.33 -6.51
CA GLY A 113 -21.55 -7.12 -5.08
C GLY A 113 -21.33 -8.43 -4.32
N THR A 114 -21.91 -9.53 -4.80
CA THR A 114 -21.71 -10.88 -4.27
C THR A 114 -20.31 -11.40 -4.59
N GLU A 115 -19.84 -11.25 -5.83
CA GLU A 115 -18.45 -11.57 -6.21
C GLU A 115 -17.43 -10.75 -5.39
N ALA A 116 -17.74 -9.48 -5.13
CA ALA A 116 -16.92 -8.61 -4.29
C ALA A 116 -16.78 -9.14 -2.86
N THR A 117 -17.88 -9.66 -2.29
CA THR A 117 -17.86 -10.29 -0.97
C THR A 117 -17.04 -11.57 -0.95
N ILE A 118 -17.22 -12.45 -1.94
CA ILE A 118 -16.44 -13.70 -2.05
C ILE A 118 -14.96 -13.37 -2.16
N LEU A 119 -14.60 -12.42 -3.04
CA LEU A 119 -13.23 -11.97 -3.21
C LEU A 119 -12.64 -11.45 -1.89
N TYR A 120 -13.38 -10.63 -1.16
CA TYR A 120 -12.93 -10.10 0.13
C TYR A 120 -12.65 -11.21 1.16
N GLN A 121 -13.56 -12.18 1.30
CA GLN A 121 -13.41 -13.30 2.21
C GLN A 121 -12.21 -14.18 1.84
N GLU A 122 -12.08 -14.52 0.56
CA GLU A 122 -10.93 -15.27 0.06
C GLU A 122 -9.61 -14.51 0.26
N MET A 123 -9.61 -13.19 0.08
CA MET A 123 -8.43 -12.34 0.32
C MET A 123 -8.03 -12.37 1.79
N GLN A 124 -8.97 -12.21 2.72
CA GLN A 124 -8.69 -12.32 4.15
C GLN A 124 -8.12 -13.68 4.52
N GLN A 125 -8.73 -14.75 4.02
CA GLN A 125 -8.27 -16.11 4.23
C GLN A 125 -6.83 -16.29 3.71
N LEU A 126 -6.57 -15.89 2.47
CA LEU A 126 -5.25 -15.98 1.86
C LEU A 126 -4.19 -15.22 2.67
N THR A 127 -4.51 -14.00 3.08
CA THR A 127 -3.57 -13.16 3.85
C THR A 127 -3.37 -13.63 5.28
N SER A 128 -4.33 -14.35 5.86
CA SER A 128 -4.20 -14.92 7.20
C SER A 128 -3.06 -15.95 7.29
N HIS A 129 -2.80 -16.70 6.22
CA HIS A 129 -1.72 -17.69 6.16
C HIS A 129 -0.33 -17.09 6.32
N ILE A 130 -0.15 -15.82 5.96
CA ILE A 130 1.13 -15.09 6.09
C ILE A 130 1.06 -13.95 7.11
N SER A 131 0.02 -13.92 7.95
CA SER A 131 -0.22 -12.85 8.92
C SER A 131 -0.10 -11.45 8.30
N LEU A 132 -0.60 -11.29 7.07
CA LEU A 132 -0.53 -10.04 6.33
C LEU A 132 -1.76 -9.17 6.64
N PRO A 133 -1.61 -8.08 7.41
CA PRO A 133 -2.71 -7.14 7.61
C PRO A 133 -2.89 -6.28 6.36
N LEU A 134 -3.98 -6.51 5.62
CA LEU A 134 -4.46 -5.56 4.62
C LEU A 134 -5.24 -4.43 5.30
N SER A 135 -4.96 -3.21 4.90
CA SER A 135 -5.55 -2.01 5.50
C SER A 135 -6.06 -1.04 4.44
N GLU A 136 -6.69 0.05 4.89
CA GLU A 136 -7.20 1.11 4.01
C GLU A 136 -8.17 0.62 2.92
N TRP A 137 -9.01 -0.35 3.27
CA TRP A 137 -10.02 -0.91 2.37
C TRP A 137 -10.94 0.19 1.81
N THR A 138 -11.23 0.12 0.51
CA THR A 138 -12.13 1.05 -0.17
C THR A 138 -12.90 0.32 -1.28
N THR A 139 -14.20 0.61 -1.44
CA THR A 139 -15.04 -0.02 -2.48
C THR A 139 -16.24 0.86 -2.85
N ASN A 140 -16.83 0.65 -4.03
CA ASN A 140 -18.16 1.20 -4.41
C ASN A 140 -19.31 0.20 -4.17
N SER A 141 -19.04 -1.02 -3.71
CA SER A 141 -20.07 -2.01 -3.40
C SER A 141 -20.80 -1.66 -2.09
N LYS A 142 -22.10 -1.34 -2.18
CA LYS A 142 -22.94 -1.09 -0.99
C LYS A 142 -23.04 -2.32 -0.08
N ILE A 143 -23.12 -3.52 -0.67
CA ILE A 143 -23.21 -4.80 0.04
C ILE A 143 -21.92 -5.00 0.87
N LEU A 144 -20.76 -4.82 0.24
CA LEU A 144 -19.48 -5.02 0.91
C LEU A 144 -19.26 -3.99 2.03
N LYS A 145 -19.65 -2.72 1.80
CA LYS A 145 -19.65 -1.68 2.85
C LYS A 145 -20.53 -2.06 4.05
N GLN A 146 -21.65 -2.78 3.86
CA GLN A 146 -22.48 -3.25 4.97
C GLN A 146 -21.81 -4.35 5.77
N ILE A 147 -21.19 -5.32 5.08
CA ILE A 147 -20.42 -6.41 5.72
C ILE A 147 -19.26 -5.84 6.55
N TRP A 148 -18.48 -4.92 5.97
CA TRP A 148 -17.39 -4.28 6.69
C TRP A 148 -17.84 -3.52 7.94
N LYS A 149 -19.04 -2.91 7.93
CA LYS A 149 -19.61 -2.29 9.13
C LYS A 149 -19.96 -3.32 10.20
N GLN A 150 -20.49 -4.49 9.81
CA GLN A 150 -20.82 -5.57 10.75
C GLN A 150 -19.56 -6.19 11.37
N GLU A 151 -18.50 -6.32 10.57
CA GLU A 151 -17.22 -6.89 10.99
C GLU A 151 -16.27 -5.86 11.65
N ASN A 152 -16.72 -4.60 11.85
CA ASN A 152 -15.92 -3.49 12.38
C ASN A 152 -14.62 -3.22 11.60
N VAL A 153 -14.64 -3.44 10.29
CA VAL A 153 -13.50 -3.20 9.40
C VAL A 153 -13.44 -1.72 9.07
N LEU A 154 -12.26 -1.12 9.23
CA LEU A 154 -12.03 0.27 8.86
C LEU A 154 -11.92 0.38 7.33
N PHE A 155 -12.82 1.15 6.73
CA PHE A 155 -12.78 1.45 5.29
C PHE A 155 -12.94 2.95 5.03
N LYS A 156 -12.39 3.42 3.91
CA LYS A 156 -12.52 4.82 3.45
C LYS A 156 -13.59 4.90 2.35
N ASN A 157 -14.04 6.11 2.04
CA ASN A 157 -14.87 6.36 0.84
C ASN A 157 -14.02 6.90 -0.33
N ASN A 158 -12.90 7.55 -0.01
CA ASN A 158 -11.96 8.10 -0.98
C ASN A 158 -10.62 7.41 -0.76
N THR A 159 -9.98 7.02 -1.86
CA THR A 159 -8.64 6.43 -1.83
C THR A 159 -7.69 7.28 -2.67
N GLN A 160 -6.39 7.07 -2.51
CA GLN A 160 -5.38 7.59 -3.41
C GLN A 160 -4.77 6.40 -4.14
N VAL A 161 -4.96 6.32 -5.45
CA VAL A 161 -4.35 5.27 -6.29
C VAL A 161 -3.28 5.96 -7.12
N LEU A 162 -2.03 5.47 -7.05
CA LEU A 162 -0.89 6.03 -7.80
C LEU A 162 -0.66 7.54 -7.61
N GLY A 163 -0.94 8.08 -6.43
CA GLY A 163 -0.76 9.51 -6.18
C GLY A 163 -1.93 10.41 -6.61
N ALA A 164 -2.96 9.89 -7.29
CA ALA A 164 -4.18 10.60 -7.63
C ALA A 164 -5.33 10.23 -6.68
N LYS A 165 -6.10 11.22 -6.21
CA LYS A 165 -7.28 10.93 -5.38
C LYS A 165 -8.37 10.36 -6.28
N LEU A 166 -8.91 9.21 -5.92
CA LEU A 166 -10.02 8.58 -6.61
C LEU A 166 -11.28 8.67 -5.74
N ASP A 167 -12.33 9.25 -6.30
CA ASP A 167 -13.68 9.17 -5.77
C ASP A 167 -14.32 7.91 -6.37
N ILE A 168 -14.39 6.85 -5.56
CA ILE A 168 -14.83 5.53 -6.01
C ILE A 168 -16.33 5.48 -6.28
N ASP A 169 -17.13 6.30 -5.60
CA ASP A 169 -18.57 6.34 -5.82
C ASP A 169 -18.93 7.03 -7.15
N ARG A 170 -18.12 8.01 -7.57
CA ARG A 170 -18.31 8.75 -8.83
C ARG A 170 -17.45 8.26 -10.00
N ASP A 171 -16.49 7.38 -9.75
CA ASP A 171 -15.39 7.00 -10.66
C ASP A 171 -14.67 8.23 -11.27
N VAL A 172 -14.37 9.22 -10.42
CA VAL A 172 -13.69 10.47 -10.84
C VAL A 172 -12.35 10.61 -10.12
N PHE A 173 -11.29 10.85 -10.90
CA PHE A 173 -10.02 11.30 -10.36
C PHE A 173 -10.10 12.79 -9.98
N LYS A 174 -9.75 13.10 -8.73
CA LYS A 174 -9.64 14.46 -8.21
C LYS A 174 -8.18 14.86 -8.14
N ILE A 175 -7.84 15.92 -8.86
CA ILE A 175 -6.51 16.52 -8.85
C ILE A 175 -6.62 17.84 -8.09
N ASP A 176 -6.04 17.89 -6.90
CA ASP A 176 -5.96 19.14 -6.13
C ASP A 176 -4.67 19.86 -6.50
N VAL A 177 -4.76 20.75 -7.51
CA VAL A 177 -3.63 21.55 -7.99
C VAL A 177 -3.34 22.72 -7.04
N GLN A 178 -4.39 23.34 -6.47
CA GLN A 178 -4.28 24.57 -5.69
C GLN A 178 -3.78 24.30 -4.25
N GLY A 179 -4.24 23.25 -3.58
CA GLY A 179 -3.80 22.90 -2.22
C GLY A 179 -2.34 22.42 -2.15
N LYS A 180 -1.80 21.91 -3.27
CA LYS A 180 -0.42 21.41 -3.37
C LYS A 180 0.64 22.50 -3.42
N ILE A 181 0.31 23.69 -3.94
CA ILE A 181 1.22 24.83 -4.12
C ILE A 181 1.28 25.70 -2.85
N VAL A 182 0.12 25.96 -2.23
CA VAL A 182 -0.02 26.97 -1.15
C VAL A 182 0.61 26.56 0.19
N ARG A 183 0.81 25.26 0.47
CA ARG A 183 1.33 24.79 1.77
C ARG A 183 2.85 24.85 1.94
N THR A 184 3.59 25.33 0.94
CA THR A 184 5.04 25.12 0.87
C THR A 184 5.87 26.37 1.20
N SER A 185 5.24 27.52 1.46
CA SER A 185 5.96 28.79 1.63
C SER A 185 6.48 29.08 3.05
N LYS A 186 6.27 28.17 4.01
CA LYS A 186 6.61 28.41 5.44
C LYS A 186 7.76 27.57 5.99
N GLU A 187 8.28 26.60 5.25
CA GLU A 187 9.40 25.74 5.70
C GLU A 187 10.70 26.12 4.99
N PRO A 188 11.88 25.96 5.64
CA PRO A 188 13.17 26.17 4.99
C PRO A 188 13.31 25.25 3.78
N VAL A 189 13.81 25.81 2.67
CA VAL A 189 13.92 25.09 1.40
C VAL A 189 15.02 24.03 1.52
N THR A 190 14.61 22.75 1.52
CA THR A 190 15.53 21.60 1.54
C THR A 190 15.45 20.83 0.22
N LYS A 191 16.49 20.07 -0.13
CA LYS A 191 16.46 19.14 -1.28
C LYS A 191 15.26 18.19 -1.22
N ARG A 192 14.89 17.75 0.00
CA ARG A 192 13.70 16.92 0.26
C ARG A 192 12.39 17.65 -0.10
N LEU A 193 12.28 18.92 0.24
CA LEU A 193 11.11 19.74 -0.10
C LEU A 193 10.96 19.88 -1.63
N LEU A 194 12.08 20.18 -2.31
CA LEU A 194 12.10 20.35 -3.76
C LEU A 194 11.74 19.05 -4.49
N LEU A 195 12.33 17.91 -4.11
CA LEU A 195 11.97 16.60 -4.68
C LEU A 195 10.51 16.24 -4.41
N LYS A 196 9.98 16.53 -3.21
CA LYS A 196 8.56 16.33 -2.87
C LYS A 196 7.64 17.22 -3.72
N LEU A 197 8.09 18.41 -4.11
CA LEU A 197 7.33 19.30 -5.00
C LEU A 197 7.32 18.78 -6.43
N ILE A 198 8.47 18.37 -6.97
CA ILE A 198 8.55 17.83 -8.34
C ILE A 198 7.73 16.53 -8.43
N SER A 199 7.84 15.65 -7.45
CA SER A 199 7.09 14.38 -7.43
C SER A 199 5.58 14.56 -7.27
N LYS A 200 5.10 15.68 -6.74
CA LYS A 200 3.65 15.98 -6.70
C LYS A 200 3.02 16.12 -8.09
N PHE A 201 3.82 16.46 -9.10
CA PHE A 201 3.43 16.56 -10.51
C PHE A 201 3.77 15.29 -11.30
N TYR A 202 4.36 14.28 -10.64
CA TYR A 202 4.61 13.00 -11.27
C TYR A 202 3.27 12.31 -11.55
N ASP A 203 3.04 12.06 -12.82
CA ASP A 203 1.80 11.50 -13.32
C ASP A 203 2.10 10.19 -14.06
N PRO A 204 2.05 9.05 -13.35
CA PRO A 204 2.35 7.75 -13.93
C PRO A 204 1.33 7.30 -14.98
N LEU A 205 0.18 7.98 -15.10
CA LEU A 205 -0.88 7.64 -16.03
C LEU A 205 -0.93 8.55 -17.27
N GLY A 206 -0.17 9.66 -17.29
CA GLY A 206 -0.21 10.64 -18.38
C GLY A 206 -1.54 11.42 -18.50
N ILE A 207 -2.36 11.44 -17.45
CA ILE A 207 -3.66 12.11 -17.38
C ILE A 207 -3.54 13.61 -17.02
N GLN A 208 -2.54 13.98 -16.23
CA GLN A 208 -2.28 15.32 -15.69
C GLN A 208 -1.36 16.17 -16.58
N LEU A 209 -0.47 15.54 -17.38
CA LEU A 209 0.42 16.27 -18.29
C LEU A 209 -0.04 16.13 -19.75
N HIS A 210 -0.94 17.04 -20.17
CA HIS A 210 -1.17 17.38 -21.58
C HIS A 210 -0.88 18.87 -21.80
N LEU A 211 0.30 19.31 -21.36
CA LEU A 211 0.84 20.64 -21.64
C LEU A 211 2.30 20.48 -22.02
N LEU A 212 2.51 20.10 -23.28
CA LEU A 212 3.44 20.68 -24.24
C LEU A 212 2.95 20.32 -25.65
#